data_AF-A0A6P1NU40-F1
#
_entry.id   AF-A0A6P1NU40-F1
#
_cell.length_a   1.000
_cell.length_b   1.000
_cell.length_c   1.000
_cell.angle_alpha   90.00
_cell.angle_beta   90.00
_cell.angle_gamma   90.00
#
_symmetry.space_group_name_H-M   'P 1'
#
loop_
_entity.id
_entity.type
_entity.pdbx_description
1 polymer ?
#
loop_
_entity_poly.entity_id
_entity_poly.type
_entity_poly.pdbx_seq_one_letter_code
_entity_poly.pdbx_strand_id
1 'polypeptide(L)'
;MTTNETTAARKPDRWAMPAAVLGAALALVFLTGCGGGPVVDVTSPPETAAQPTGTVTGTTGEPAPGNGSASASVSPPFTGNPAPPMQGQGVETAQPAWNADAESAALVAADDVMRAFTATTLTSSQWQARIKPLLTPRAQQAWSRADLKYFTATSVTGQPRLDEDRSNPYFVWASVPTNDGDYRVHLNRLEPGAPWLGDMIRPLQLKR
;
A
#
# COMPACT_ATOMS: atom_id res chain seq x y z
N MET A 1 -49.74 1.13 48.68
CA MET A 1 -49.38 -0.20 49.20
C MET A 1 -48.94 -1.02 48.00
N THR A 2 -47.71 -1.48 47.79
CA THR A 2 -46.44 -1.41 48.52
C THR A 2 -45.36 -1.74 47.47
N THR A 3 -44.26 -0.99 47.50
CA THR A 3 -42.99 -1.17 46.78
C THR A 3 -42.38 -2.58 47.02
N ASN A 4 -41.38 -2.99 46.23
CA ASN A 4 -40.18 -3.79 46.58
C ASN A 4 -39.48 -4.22 45.27
N GLU A 5 -38.62 -3.40 44.66
CA GLU A 5 -37.15 -3.38 44.82
C GLU A 5 -36.51 -4.70 45.28
N THR A 6 -35.69 -5.31 44.41
CA THR A 6 -34.62 -6.24 44.80
C THR A 6 -33.30 -5.78 44.19
N THR A 7 -32.44 -5.32 45.09
CA THR A 7 -31.02 -5.01 44.92
C THR A 7 -30.20 -6.29 45.01
N ALA A 8 -29.29 -6.53 44.06
CA ALA A 8 -27.99 -7.24 44.20
C ALA A 8 -27.42 -7.52 42.78
N ALA A 9 -26.13 -7.42 42.46
CA ALA A 9 -24.94 -6.99 43.18
C ALA A 9 -23.84 -6.67 42.14
N ARG A 10 -23.03 -5.68 42.49
CA ARG A 10 -21.78 -5.23 41.86
C ARG A 10 -20.70 -6.34 41.90
N LYS A 11 -20.01 -6.60 40.77
CA LYS A 11 -18.53 -6.54 40.68
C LYS A 11 -17.98 -6.66 39.24
N PRO A 12 -16.96 -5.85 38.89
CA PRO A 12 -16.21 -5.95 37.64
C PRO A 12 -14.95 -6.83 37.79
N ASP A 13 -14.77 -7.82 36.92
CA ASP A 13 -13.49 -8.48 36.66
C ASP A 13 -12.87 -7.77 35.44
N ARG A 14 -11.91 -6.84 35.53
CA ARG A 14 -10.56 -6.90 36.12
C ARG A 14 -9.76 -8.11 35.60
N TRP A 15 -9.75 -8.32 34.29
CA TRP A 15 -8.69 -9.12 33.69
C TRP A 15 -7.39 -8.32 33.61
N ALA A 16 -6.44 -8.81 34.39
CA ALA A 16 -5.14 -8.25 34.68
C ALA A 16 -4.17 -8.49 33.52
N MET A 17 -3.34 -7.47 33.26
CA MET A 17 -2.08 -7.60 32.55
C MET A 17 -1.05 -8.30 33.46
N PRO A 18 -0.24 -9.24 32.96
CA PRO A 18 1.06 -9.49 33.53
C PRO A 18 2.12 -8.65 32.81
N ALA A 19 2.59 -7.63 33.53
CA ALA A 19 3.90 -7.03 33.28
C ALA A 19 4.98 -8.07 33.56
N ALA A 20 5.86 -8.31 32.60
CA ALA A 20 7.11 -9.01 32.82
C ALA A 20 8.27 -8.09 32.40
N VAL A 21 8.94 -7.57 33.42
CA VAL A 21 10.20 -6.85 33.34
C VAL A 21 11.32 -7.87 33.50
N LEU A 22 12.23 -7.93 32.52
CA LEU A 22 13.62 -8.42 32.62
C LEU A 22 14.32 -7.81 31.39
N GLY A 23 15.41 -7.05 31.43
CA GLY A 23 16.44 -6.94 32.45
C GLY A 23 17.78 -7.39 31.85
N ALA A 24 18.63 -6.41 31.52
CA ALA A 24 20.11 -6.46 31.43
C ALA A 24 20.83 -6.93 30.13
N ALA A 25 21.42 -5.92 29.46
CA ALA A 25 22.87 -5.67 29.33
C ALA A 25 23.76 -6.42 28.29
N LEU A 26 24.77 -5.65 27.84
CA LEU A 26 25.92 -5.93 26.95
C LEU A 26 25.63 -5.95 25.43
N ALA A 27 26.37 -5.27 24.54
CA ALA A 27 27.69 -4.66 24.62
C ALA A 27 27.86 -3.48 23.64
N LEU A 28 28.65 -2.48 24.04
CA LEU A 28 29.22 -1.48 23.16
C LEU A 28 30.30 -2.12 22.27
N VAL A 29 30.23 -1.89 20.96
CA VAL A 29 31.40 -1.99 20.07
C VAL A 29 31.63 -0.61 19.46
N PHE A 30 32.65 0.07 19.98
CA PHE A 30 33.32 1.18 19.30
C PHE A 30 34.32 0.59 18.31
N LEU A 31 34.22 0.93 17.02
CA LEU A 31 35.39 0.98 16.15
C LEU A 31 35.41 2.33 15.41
N THR A 32 36.32 3.17 15.87
CA THR A 32 36.84 4.35 15.22
C THR A 32 37.67 3.95 14.00
N GLY A 33 37.45 4.57 12.84
CA GLY A 33 38.30 4.39 11.65
C GLY A 33 38.04 5.48 10.61
N CYS A 34 38.94 6.46 10.58
CA CYS A 34 38.89 7.68 9.76
C CYS A 34 39.67 7.49 8.45
N GLY A 35 39.19 8.11 7.37
CA GLY A 35 39.88 8.32 6.10
C GLY A 35 38.84 8.67 5.03
N GLY A 36 38.85 9.80 4.32
CA GLY A 36 39.90 10.77 4.06
C GLY A 36 39.97 11.01 2.55
N GLY A 37 39.21 11.99 2.04
CA GLY A 37 39.39 12.60 0.71
C GLY A 37 38.22 12.48 -0.28
N PRO A 38 38.15 13.34 -1.32
CA PRO A 38 38.38 14.77 -1.31
C PRO A 38 37.12 15.58 -1.69
N VAL A 39 37.15 16.84 -1.27
CA VAL A 39 36.31 17.97 -1.69
C VAL A 39 36.14 18.05 -3.20
N VAL A 40 34.90 18.18 -3.66
CA VAL A 40 34.58 18.94 -4.87
C VAL A 40 33.66 20.08 -4.50
N ASP A 41 34.05 21.21 -5.08
CA ASP A 41 33.73 22.58 -4.76
C ASP A 41 32.29 22.97 -5.09
N VAL A 42 31.82 24.00 -4.39
CA VAL A 42 30.52 24.67 -4.55
C VAL A 42 30.42 25.29 -5.94
N THR A 43 29.28 25.13 -6.63
CA THR A 43 28.65 26.17 -7.47
C THR A 43 27.21 25.75 -7.82
N SER A 44 26.21 26.58 -7.51
CA SER A 44 24.80 26.46 -7.97
C SER A 44 24.53 27.37 -9.20
N PRO A 45 23.32 27.40 -9.79
CA PRO A 45 23.01 27.15 -11.21
C PRO A 45 22.87 28.42 -12.08
N PRO A 46 22.47 28.31 -13.37
CA PRO A 46 21.06 28.57 -13.70
C PRO A 46 20.43 27.71 -14.83
N GLU A 47 19.10 27.74 -14.91
CA GLU A 47 18.25 27.27 -16.02
C GLU A 47 18.62 27.89 -17.39
N THR A 48 18.41 27.16 -18.49
CA THR A 48 17.69 27.61 -19.71
C THR A 48 17.57 26.47 -20.75
N ALA A 49 16.39 26.40 -21.36
CA ALA A 49 15.83 25.38 -22.26
C ALA A 49 16.57 25.10 -23.59
N ALA A 50 16.42 23.89 -24.12
CA ALA A 50 16.08 23.61 -25.53
C ALA A 50 15.78 22.11 -25.77
N GLN A 51 14.65 21.82 -26.42
CA GLN A 51 14.26 20.50 -26.94
C GLN A 51 15.21 20.00 -28.04
N PRO A 52 15.12 18.71 -28.40
CA PRO A 52 15.06 18.41 -29.84
C PRO A 52 13.87 17.53 -30.23
N THR A 53 13.06 18.10 -31.12
CA THR A 53 12.20 17.41 -32.08
C THR A 53 13.06 16.55 -33.00
N GLY A 54 12.86 15.24 -33.00
CA GLY A 54 13.46 14.31 -33.96
C GLY A 54 12.49 13.98 -35.08
N THR A 55 12.49 14.79 -36.14
CA THR A 55 11.84 14.51 -37.43
C THR A 55 12.65 13.42 -38.16
N VAL A 56 12.02 12.31 -38.54
CA VAL A 56 12.64 11.31 -39.43
C VAL A 56 11.98 11.39 -40.79
N THR A 57 12.72 11.91 -41.77
CA THR A 57 12.42 11.76 -43.21
C THR A 57 13.59 11.01 -43.84
N GLY A 58 13.28 9.92 -44.54
CA GLY A 58 14.24 8.96 -45.09
C GLY A 58 14.84 9.32 -46.44
N THR A 59 15.48 8.31 -47.06
CA THR A 59 15.62 7.99 -48.51
C THR A 59 16.78 6.97 -48.61
N THR A 60 16.48 5.69 -48.77
CA THR A 60 16.39 4.92 -50.04
C THR A 60 17.73 4.59 -50.67
N GLY A 61 17.98 3.28 -50.79
CA GLY A 61 18.92 2.67 -51.73
C GLY A 61 18.52 1.21 -51.95
N GLU A 62 17.86 0.93 -53.07
CA GLU A 62 17.49 -0.39 -53.63
C GLU A 62 18.36 -0.64 -54.89
N PRO A 63 18.79 -1.90 -55.23
CA PRO A 63 18.06 -2.75 -56.21
C PRO A 63 18.09 -4.30 -55.96
N ALA A 64 16.88 -4.92 -56.00
CA ALA A 64 16.38 -6.11 -56.75
C ALA A 64 17.21 -7.43 -56.95
N PRO A 65 16.62 -8.55 -57.46
CA PRO A 65 15.27 -9.14 -57.32
C PRO A 65 15.31 -10.63 -56.85
N GLY A 66 14.20 -11.18 -56.34
CA GLY A 66 14.17 -12.60 -55.96
C GLY A 66 12.76 -13.16 -55.81
N ASN A 67 12.31 -13.84 -56.86
CA ASN A 67 11.19 -14.76 -57.04
C ASN A 67 10.35 -15.16 -55.81
N GLY A 68 9.04 -15.06 -55.98
CA GLY A 68 8.05 -15.52 -55.02
C GLY A 68 8.06 -17.04 -54.77
N SER A 69 7.68 -17.39 -53.55
CA SER A 69 6.94 -18.61 -53.27
C SER A 69 6.17 -18.40 -51.97
N ALA A 70 4.85 -18.30 -52.09
CA ALA A 70 3.96 -18.45 -50.95
C ALA A 70 4.02 -19.91 -50.49
N SER A 71 4.41 -20.15 -49.23
CA SER A 71 4.11 -21.42 -48.57
C SER A 71 3.13 -21.15 -47.45
N ALA A 72 1.90 -21.56 -47.70
CA ALA A 72 0.86 -21.73 -46.70
C ALA A 72 1.35 -22.72 -45.64
N SER A 73 1.38 -22.31 -44.37
CA SER A 73 1.53 -23.25 -43.27
C SER A 73 0.24 -24.04 -43.12
N VAL A 74 0.31 -25.28 -43.61
CA VAL A 74 -0.68 -26.35 -43.50
C VAL A 74 -0.95 -26.66 -42.03
N SER A 75 -2.23 -26.64 -41.63
CA SER A 75 -2.70 -27.28 -40.39
C SER A 75 -2.64 -28.81 -40.53
N PRO A 76 -2.11 -29.58 -39.57
CA PRO A 76 -2.22 -31.03 -39.62
C PRO A 76 -3.62 -31.52 -39.16
N PRO A 77 -4.10 -32.65 -39.69
CA PRO A 77 -5.47 -33.13 -39.51
C PRO A 77 -5.69 -33.81 -38.16
N PHE A 78 -6.93 -33.68 -37.67
CA PHE A 78 -7.50 -34.55 -36.64
C PHE A 78 -7.45 -36.02 -37.10
N THR A 79 -6.64 -36.84 -36.43
CA THR A 79 -6.79 -38.30 -36.43
C THR A 79 -6.61 -38.80 -35.00
N GLY A 80 -7.65 -39.44 -34.47
CA GLY A 80 -7.73 -39.86 -33.08
C GLY A 80 -6.73 -40.94 -32.68
N ASN A 81 -6.18 -40.77 -31.47
CA ASN A 81 -5.67 -41.83 -30.63
C ASN A 81 -5.88 -41.39 -29.16
N PRO A 82 -6.42 -42.22 -28.24
CA PRO A 82 -6.58 -41.81 -26.86
C PRO A 82 -5.21 -41.59 -26.20
N ALA A 83 -4.98 -40.37 -25.71
CA ALA A 83 -3.78 -40.01 -24.98
C ALA A 83 -3.73 -40.74 -23.62
N PRO A 84 -2.54 -41.17 -23.15
CA PRO A 84 -2.39 -41.81 -21.84
C PRO A 84 -2.77 -40.84 -20.69
N PRO A 85 -3.36 -41.32 -19.58
CA PRO A 85 -3.74 -40.44 -18.48
C PRO A 85 -2.55 -40.10 -17.56
N MET A 86 -2.47 -38.80 -17.21
CA MET A 86 -1.81 -38.19 -16.04
C MET A 86 -0.25 -38.14 -16.06
N GLN A 87 0.45 -37.14 -15.53
CA GLN A 87 0.15 -36.17 -14.48
C GLN A 87 0.76 -34.82 -14.86
N GLY A 88 -0.04 -33.93 -15.43
CA GLY A 88 0.29 -32.51 -15.37
C GLY A 88 -0.05 -32.07 -13.96
N GLN A 89 0.94 -31.91 -13.09
CA GLN A 89 0.80 -30.98 -11.97
C GLN A 89 0.65 -29.59 -12.61
N GLY A 90 -0.55 -29.28 -13.08
CA GLY A 90 -0.97 -27.91 -13.24
C GLY A 90 -0.86 -27.34 -11.84
N VAL A 91 0.19 -26.57 -11.59
CA VAL A 91 0.14 -25.59 -10.50
C VAL A 91 -0.99 -24.67 -10.89
N GLU A 92 -2.19 -24.99 -10.41
CA GLU A 92 -3.32 -24.08 -10.44
C GLU A 92 -2.85 -22.87 -9.64
N THR A 93 -2.38 -21.85 -10.36
CA THR A 93 -2.02 -20.58 -9.76
C THR A 93 -3.30 -20.02 -9.20
N ALA A 94 -3.52 -20.27 -7.90
CA ALA A 94 -4.67 -19.80 -7.16
C ALA A 94 -4.84 -18.32 -7.49
N GLN A 95 -5.94 -18.01 -8.18
CA GLN A 95 -6.29 -16.62 -8.48
C GLN A 95 -6.33 -15.88 -7.14
N PRO A 96 -5.78 -14.65 -7.05
CA PRO A 96 -5.83 -13.87 -5.84
C PRO A 96 -7.27 -13.76 -5.37
N ALA A 97 -7.60 -14.43 -4.26
CA ALA A 97 -8.96 -14.41 -3.73
C ALA A 97 -9.07 -13.32 -2.66
N TRP A 98 -10.22 -12.65 -2.63
CA TRP A 98 -10.64 -11.90 -1.46
C TRP A 98 -11.13 -12.90 -0.41
N ASN A 99 -10.37 -13.06 0.68
CA ASN A 99 -10.67 -13.99 1.78
C ASN A 99 -10.65 -13.26 3.14
N ALA A 100 -11.02 -13.98 4.21
CA ALA A 100 -11.11 -13.41 5.56
C ALA A 100 -9.78 -12.81 6.06
N ASP A 101 -8.65 -13.43 5.73
CA ASP A 101 -7.32 -12.90 6.04
C ASP A 101 -7.03 -11.59 5.30
N ALA A 102 -7.34 -11.51 4.00
CA ALA A 102 -7.18 -10.29 3.22
C ALA A 102 -8.06 -9.16 3.75
N GLU A 103 -9.29 -9.48 4.16
CA GLU A 103 -10.24 -8.55 4.77
C GLU A 103 -9.72 -8.03 6.12
N SER A 104 -9.28 -8.91 7.01
CA SER A 104 -8.69 -8.52 8.29
C SER A 104 -7.43 -7.68 8.11
N ALA A 105 -6.54 -8.06 7.18
CA ALA A 105 -5.33 -7.32 6.88
C ALA A 105 -5.62 -5.92 6.32
N ALA A 106 -6.66 -5.79 5.49
CA ALA A 106 -7.08 -4.49 4.96
C ALA A 106 -7.62 -3.57 6.07
N LEU A 107 -8.44 -4.10 6.98
CA LEU A 107 -8.94 -3.35 8.14
C LEU A 107 -7.81 -2.85 9.04
N VAL A 108 -6.82 -3.71 9.35
CA VAL A 108 -5.65 -3.32 10.13
C VAL A 108 -4.85 -2.23 9.42
N ALA A 109 -4.59 -2.39 8.13
CA ALA A 109 -3.87 -1.38 7.35
C ALA A 109 -4.62 -0.04 7.29
N ALA A 110 -5.96 -0.05 7.17
CA ALA A 110 -6.76 1.17 7.24
C ALA A 110 -6.62 1.90 8.58
N ASP A 111 -6.68 1.16 9.69
CA ASP A 111 -6.49 1.73 11.03
C ASP A 111 -5.08 2.29 11.21
N ASP A 112 -4.05 1.55 10.80
CA ASP A 112 -2.66 1.99 10.90
C ASP A 112 -2.40 3.26 10.08
N VAL A 113 -2.86 3.29 8.82
CA VAL A 113 -2.77 4.47 7.95
C VAL A 113 -3.44 5.66 8.61
N MET A 114 -4.67 5.50 9.13
CA MET A 114 -5.40 6.62 9.71
C MET A 114 -4.83 7.08 11.04
N ARG A 115 -4.37 6.18 11.91
CA ARG A 115 -3.68 6.55 13.15
C ARG A 115 -2.39 7.31 12.89
N ALA A 116 -1.65 6.94 11.84
CA ALA A 116 -0.47 7.70 11.41
C ALA A 116 -0.89 9.06 10.84
N PHE A 117 -1.92 9.09 9.99
CA PHE A 117 -2.45 10.30 9.37
C PHE A 117 -2.91 11.34 10.41
N THR A 118 -3.67 10.92 11.41
CA THR A 118 -4.21 11.81 12.46
C THR A 118 -3.20 12.17 13.55
N ALA A 119 -1.94 11.72 13.48
CA ALA A 119 -0.91 12.02 14.48
C ALA A 119 -0.36 13.45 14.35
N THR A 120 -1.25 14.45 14.38
CA THR A 120 -0.96 15.87 14.13
C THR A 120 -0.15 16.54 15.24
N THR A 121 -0.01 15.89 16.40
CA THR A 121 0.83 16.37 17.52
C THR A 121 2.33 16.15 17.28
N LEU A 122 2.71 15.40 16.24
CA LEU A 122 4.09 15.14 15.87
C LEU A 122 4.69 16.32 15.08
N THR A 123 6.02 16.41 15.06
CA THR A 123 6.70 17.27 14.07
C THR A 123 6.48 16.72 12.65
N SER A 124 6.54 17.56 11.62
CA SER A 124 6.35 17.13 10.22
C SER A 124 7.29 15.99 9.82
N SER A 125 8.55 16.03 10.27
CA SER A 125 9.54 14.98 9.99
C SER A 125 9.16 13.64 10.65
N GLN A 126 8.75 13.67 11.92
CA GLN A 126 8.32 12.47 12.64
C GLN A 126 7.04 11.88 12.05
N TRP A 127 6.06 12.74 11.74
CA TRP A 127 4.83 12.33 11.09
C TRP A 127 5.12 11.67 9.73
N GLN A 128 5.98 12.29 8.93
CA GLN A 128 6.35 11.79 7.61
C GLN A 128 7.08 10.44 7.70
N ALA A 129 8.01 10.29 8.64
CA ALA A 129 8.67 9.00 8.90
C ALA A 129 7.68 7.90 9.28
N ARG A 130 6.61 8.25 10.00
CA ARG A 130 5.57 7.32 10.44
C ARG A 130 4.62 6.90 9.32
N ILE A 131 4.12 7.85 8.53
CA ILE A 131 3.10 7.55 7.52
C ILE A 131 3.69 6.99 6.23
N LYS A 132 4.90 7.41 5.83
CA LYS A 132 5.52 7.01 4.55
C LYS A 132 5.54 5.49 4.30
N PRO A 133 5.95 4.62 5.25
CA PRO A 133 5.98 3.18 4.99
C PRO A 133 4.60 2.55 4.79
N LEU A 134 3.52 3.22 5.21
CA LEU A 134 2.14 2.75 5.08
C LEU A 134 1.48 3.16 3.76
N LEU A 135 2.21 3.89 2.91
CA LEU A 135 1.69 4.50 1.69
C LEU A 135 2.31 3.90 0.43
N THR A 136 1.52 3.88 -0.66
CA THR A 136 2.05 3.58 -2.00
C THR A 136 3.07 4.65 -2.41
N PRO A 137 4.03 4.35 -3.31
CA PRO A 137 5.00 5.35 -3.78
C PRO A 137 4.34 6.62 -4.32
N ARG A 138 3.18 6.47 -5.00
CA ARG A 138 2.37 7.59 -5.47
C ARG A 138 1.84 8.43 -4.32
N ALA A 139 1.24 7.80 -3.31
CA ALA A 139 0.72 8.49 -2.13
C ALA A 139 1.82 9.16 -1.31
N GLN A 140 3.01 8.55 -1.20
CA GLN A 140 4.17 9.17 -0.56
C GLN A 140 4.55 10.49 -1.23
N GLN A 141 4.50 10.57 -2.57
CA GLN A 141 4.75 11.82 -3.30
C GLN A 141 3.66 12.86 -3.02
N ALA A 142 2.38 12.44 -3.03
CA ALA A 142 1.25 13.32 -2.76
C ALA A 142 1.30 13.95 -1.35
N TRP A 143 1.71 13.17 -0.35
CA TRP A 143 1.82 13.60 1.05
C TRP A 143 3.22 14.13 1.44
N SER A 144 4.14 14.25 0.47
CA SER A 144 5.53 14.66 0.74
C SER A 144 5.67 16.06 1.33
N ARG A 145 4.70 16.94 1.05
CA ARG A 145 4.65 18.34 1.48
C ARG A 145 3.45 18.66 2.37
N ALA A 146 2.88 17.63 3.01
CA ALA A 146 1.75 17.81 3.90
C ALA A 146 2.10 18.75 5.06
N ASP A 147 1.24 19.72 5.33
CA ASP A 147 1.37 20.62 6.48
C ASP A 147 0.25 20.30 7.48
N LEU A 148 0.65 19.81 8.66
CA LEU A 148 -0.25 19.28 9.69
C LEU A 148 -1.19 20.35 10.25
N LYS A 149 -0.89 21.64 10.11
CA LYS A 149 -1.78 22.71 10.59
C LYS A 149 -3.11 22.77 9.84
N TYR A 150 -3.20 22.18 8.66
CA TYR A 150 -4.43 22.10 7.87
C TYR A 150 -5.24 20.83 8.13
N PHE A 151 -4.75 19.94 8.99
CA PHE A 151 -5.43 18.68 9.30
C PHE A 151 -6.43 18.93 10.42
N THR A 152 -7.70 18.66 10.14
CA THR A 152 -8.80 18.80 11.10
C THR A 152 -9.01 17.52 11.94
N ALA A 153 -8.81 16.35 11.34
CA ALA A 153 -8.82 15.08 12.05
C ALA A 153 -7.54 14.88 12.88
N THR A 154 -7.70 14.64 14.18
CA THR A 154 -6.60 14.50 15.14
C THR A 154 -6.64 13.18 15.91
N SER A 155 -7.71 12.39 15.77
CA SER A 155 -7.83 11.07 16.38
C SER A 155 -8.82 10.17 15.64
N VAL A 156 -8.52 8.88 15.59
CA VAL A 156 -9.47 7.83 15.19
C VAL A 156 -10.41 7.55 16.36
N THR A 157 -11.72 7.50 16.10
CA THR A 157 -12.76 7.39 17.13
C THR A 157 -13.51 6.06 17.11
N GLY A 158 -13.28 5.23 16.09
CA GLY A 158 -13.96 3.94 15.94
C GLY A 158 -13.18 2.97 15.06
N GLN A 159 -13.68 1.75 14.96
CA GLN A 159 -13.09 0.72 14.10
C GLN A 159 -13.34 1.02 12.62
N PRO A 160 -12.37 0.71 11.74
CA PRO A 160 -12.56 0.81 10.30
C PRO A 160 -13.63 -0.18 9.82
N ARG A 161 -14.27 0.15 8.70
CA ARG A 161 -15.23 -0.70 8.00
C ARG A 161 -14.90 -0.71 6.52
N LEU A 162 -14.88 -1.89 5.91
CA LEU A 162 -14.72 -1.98 4.46
C LEU A 162 -16.02 -1.61 3.75
N ASP A 163 -15.90 -0.90 2.64
CA ASP A 163 -17.00 -0.65 1.74
C ASP A 163 -17.42 -1.96 1.03
N GLU A 164 -18.66 -2.02 0.52
CA GLU A 164 -19.32 -3.27 0.10
C GLU A 164 -18.74 -3.90 -1.18
N ASP A 165 -17.95 -3.15 -1.96
CA ASP A 165 -17.32 -3.64 -3.19
C ASP A 165 -16.07 -4.48 -2.86
N ARG A 166 -16.30 -5.77 -2.57
CA ARG A 166 -15.27 -6.78 -2.21
C ARG A 166 -14.89 -7.67 -3.39
N SER A 167 -15.23 -7.28 -4.61
CA SER A 167 -15.00 -8.09 -5.81
C SER A 167 -13.57 -7.99 -6.32
N ASN A 168 -12.81 -6.96 -5.93
CA ASN A 168 -11.43 -6.81 -6.34
C ASN A 168 -10.44 -7.28 -5.25
N PRO A 169 -9.58 -8.27 -5.53
CA PRO A 169 -8.62 -8.75 -4.56
C PRO A 169 -7.41 -7.81 -4.40
N TYR A 170 -7.24 -6.76 -5.20
CA TYR A 170 -6.05 -5.89 -5.18
C TYR A 170 -6.29 -4.51 -4.61
N PHE A 171 -7.53 -4.03 -4.59
CA PHE A 171 -7.88 -2.75 -4.00
C PHE A 171 -9.19 -2.82 -3.23
N VAL A 172 -9.30 -2.01 -2.18
CA VAL A 172 -10.53 -1.87 -1.39
C VAL A 172 -10.60 -0.47 -0.81
N TRP A 173 -11.82 0.02 -0.57
CA TRP A 173 -12.04 1.23 0.21
C TRP A 173 -12.45 0.87 1.64
N ALA A 174 -11.87 1.58 2.61
CA ALA A 174 -12.21 1.48 4.01
C ALA A 174 -12.65 2.84 4.55
N SER A 175 -13.80 2.87 5.22
CA SER A 175 -14.29 4.01 5.98
C SER A 175 -13.79 3.92 7.43
N VAL A 176 -13.17 5.00 7.92
CA VAL A 176 -12.57 5.09 9.25
C VAL A 176 -13.14 6.30 10.00
N PRO A 177 -13.85 6.08 11.12
CA PRO A 177 -14.37 7.18 11.93
C PRO A 177 -13.26 7.98 12.60
N THR A 178 -13.31 9.31 12.48
CA THR A 178 -12.42 10.24 13.17
C THR A 178 -13.21 11.27 13.97
N ASN A 179 -12.54 12.07 14.79
CA ASN A 179 -13.16 13.18 15.52
C ASN A 179 -13.68 14.32 14.62
N ASP A 180 -13.28 14.35 13.34
CA ASP A 180 -13.77 15.32 12.35
C ASP A 180 -14.80 14.72 11.37
N GLY A 181 -15.21 13.47 11.59
CA GLY A 181 -16.10 12.72 10.70
C GLY A 181 -15.41 11.52 10.07
N ASP A 182 -16.11 10.81 9.19
CA ASP A 182 -15.55 9.62 8.55
C ASP A 182 -14.57 10.00 7.43
N TYR A 183 -13.42 9.33 7.42
CA TYR A 183 -12.46 9.38 6.32
C TYR A 183 -12.53 8.08 5.53
N ARG A 184 -12.30 8.17 4.23
CA ARG A 184 -12.11 7.01 3.36
C ARG A 184 -10.65 6.86 2.98
N VAL A 185 -10.15 5.63 3.14
CA VAL A 185 -8.82 5.20 2.74
C VAL A 185 -8.95 4.21 1.59
N HIS A 186 -8.30 4.52 0.47
CA HIS A 186 -8.10 3.57 -0.61
C HIS A 186 -6.86 2.74 -0.29
N LEU A 187 -7.02 1.43 -0.22
CA LEU A 187 -5.91 0.50 0.00
C LEU A 187 -5.61 -0.26 -1.28
N ASN A 188 -4.32 -0.50 -1.53
CA ASN A 188 -3.83 -1.25 -2.68
C ASN A 188 -2.77 -2.25 -2.21
N ARG A 189 -2.76 -3.45 -2.81
CA ARG A 189 -1.67 -4.43 -2.70
C ARG A 189 -1.28 -4.93 -4.09
N LEU A 190 0.00 -5.25 -4.29
CA LEU A 190 0.50 -5.65 -5.60
C LEU A 190 0.29 -7.13 -5.92
N GLU A 191 0.26 -7.97 -4.88
CA GLU A 191 0.24 -9.42 -5.00
C GLU A 191 -0.60 -10.05 -3.86
N PRO A 192 -1.12 -11.28 -4.03
CA PRO A 192 -1.70 -12.01 -2.92
C PRO A 192 -0.72 -12.13 -1.75
N GLY A 193 -1.16 -11.79 -0.54
CA GLY A 193 -0.32 -11.83 0.67
C GLY A 193 0.64 -10.65 0.85
N ALA A 194 0.78 -9.77 -0.15
CA ALA A 194 1.51 -8.51 0.03
C ALA A 194 0.78 -7.58 1.02
N PRO A 195 1.51 -6.70 1.72
CA PRO A 195 0.89 -5.73 2.63
C PRO A 195 -0.02 -4.77 1.88
N TRP A 196 -1.12 -4.40 2.54
CA TRP A 196 -2.00 -3.33 2.08
C TRP A 196 -1.36 -1.97 2.36
N LEU A 197 -1.30 -1.12 1.34
CA LEU A 197 -0.77 0.24 1.43
C LEU A 197 -1.85 1.27 1.09
N GLY A 198 -1.85 2.39 1.81
CA GLY A 198 -2.73 3.52 1.53
C GLY A 198 -2.33 4.23 0.24
N ASP A 199 -3.25 4.31 -0.71
CA ASP A 199 -3.08 5.03 -1.98
C ASP A 199 -3.75 6.41 -1.97
N MET A 200 -4.87 6.53 -1.28
CA MET A 200 -5.61 7.79 -1.16
C MET A 200 -6.27 7.90 0.21
N ILE A 201 -6.27 9.10 0.79
CA ILE A 201 -6.95 9.42 2.05
C ILE A 201 -7.79 10.67 1.80
N ARG A 202 -9.08 10.62 2.11
CA ARG A 202 -10.01 11.75 1.88
C ARG A 202 -11.18 11.74 2.85
N PRO A 203 -11.74 12.90 3.22
CA PRO A 203 -12.99 12.94 3.99
C PRO A 203 -14.16 12.34 3.18
N LEU A 204 -15.05 11.60 3.85
CA LEU A 204 -16.26 11.03 3.27
C LEU A 204 -17.32 12.13 3.02
N GLN A 205 -17.43 13.07 3.96
CA GLN A 205 -18.32 14.24 3.89
C GLN A 205 -17.50 15.47 4.24
N LEU A 206 -17.49 16.51 3.40
CA LEU A 206 -17.12 17.85 3.86
C LEU A 206 -18.33 18.41 4.60
N LYS A 207 -18.20 18.75 5.89
CA LYS A 207 -19.20 19.60 6.55
C LYS A 207 -19.25 20.92 5.75
N ARG A 208 -20.40 21.20 5.15
CA ARG A 208 -20.69 22.48 4.47
C ARG A 208 -21.05 23.55 5.48
#